data_AF-T5A1D5-F1
#
_entry.id   AF-T5A1D5-F1
#
_cell.length_a   1.000
_cell.length_b   1.000
_cell.length_c   1.000
_cell.angle_alpha   90.00
_cell.angle_beta   90.00
_cell.angle_gamma   90.00
#
_symmetry.space_group_name_H-M   'P 1'
#
loop_
_entity.id
_entity.type
_entity.pdbx_description
1 polymer ?
#
loop_
_entity_poly.entity_id
_entity_poly.type
_entity_poly.pdbx_seq_one_letter_code
_entity_poly.pdbx_strand_id
1 'polypeptide(L)'
;MKQTLTDATMTAVMTRLWKEVLMTMENLLVPPLSEKPSAKKPLTRKELDVVFHWLRVLFAFFNARDEQSGEQLGVPGEVLKSPKWHDLASLNFFYFEDSHSLIRESERMASTAAQLAQQALQRQDTLQNRMSAPASFGASMGNVGAFASMGTIKRGKSIMMSRNLGTMRKAKEAKRREAQADPSDDMIMRILRMRPEATQYLKERHRQKERQAAAAAAALIVRNSVVQGWQTGLGNAATGQLGRKNLPRR
;
A
#
# COMPACT_ATOMS: atom_id res chain seq x y z
N MET A 1 1.30 9.62 -33.26
CA MET A 1 2.06 8.53 -32.59
C MET A 1 1.72 7.13 -33.11
N LYS A 2 0.46 6.82 -33.46
CA LYS A 2 0.07 5.50 -34.00
C LYS A 2 0.71 5.11 -35.35
N GLN A 3 1.22 6.07 -36.11
CA GLN A 3 1.87 5.77 -37.41
C GLN A 3 3.26 5.15 -37.26
N THR A 4 3.92 5.28 -36.11
CA THR A 4 5.33 4.89 -35.94
C THR A 4 5.59 3.99 -34.73
N LEU A 5 4.66 3.91 -33.77
CA LEU A 5 4.77 3.06 -32.58
C LEU A 5 3.72 1.95 -32.58
N THR A 6 4.09 0.79 -32.04
CA THR A 6 3.13 -0.27 -31.68
C THR A 6 2.16 0.23 -30.62
N ASP A 7 0.95 -0.35 -30.57
CA ASP A 7 -0.08 0.07 -29.62
C ASP A 7 0.35 -0.06 -28.15
N ALA A 8 1.10 -1.12 -27.84
CA ALA A 8 1.63 -1.34 -26.50
C ALA A 8 2.65 -0.25 -26.10
N THR A 9 3.58 0.10 -27.00
CA THR A 9 4.59 1.13 -26.72
C THR A 9 3.96 2.51 -26.66
N MET A 10 3.03 2.83 -27.57
CA MET A 10 2.25 4.07 -27.52
C MET A 10 1.52 4.21 -26.18
N THR A 11 0.81 3.17 -25.74
CA THR A 11 0.07 3.20 -24.46
C THR A 11 1.01 3.43 -23.29
N ALA A 12 2.18 2.79 -23.27
CA ALA A 12 3.17 2.98 -22.22
C ALA A 12 3.72 4.42 -22.19
N VAL A 13 4.05 4.98 -23.36
CA VAL A 13 4.54 6.36 -23.49
C VAL A 13 3.46 7.36 -23.05
N MET A 14 2.24 7.23 -23.56
CA MET A 14 1.12 8.11 -23.23
C MET A 14 0.76 8.03 -21.73
N THR A 15 0.79 6.84 -21.14
CA THR A 15 0.58 6.66 -19.70
C THR A 15 1.66 7.35 -18.87
N ARG A 16 2.91 7.35 -19.35
CA ARG A 16 4.02 8.02 -18.67
C ARG A 16 3.88 9.55 -18.76
N LEU A 17 3.57 10.07 -19.94
CA LEU A 17 3.28 11.50 -20.14
C LEU A 17 2.10 11.97 -19.29
N TRP A 18 1.04 11.16 -19.20
CA TRP A 18 -0.10 11.46 -18.34
C TRP A 18 0.28 11.63 -16.87
N LYS A 19 1.17 10.78 -16.34
CA LYS A 19 1.66 10.93 -14.96
C LYS A 19 2.39 12.26 -14.75
N GLU A 20 3.21 12.68 -15.70
CA GLU A 20 3.88 13.98 -15.65
C GLU A 20 2.85 15.13 -15.66
N VAL A 21 1.83 15.05 -16.52
CA VAL A 21 0.72 16.03 -16.54
C VAL A 21 0.03 16.11 -15.18
N LEU A 22 -0.34 14.99 -14.58
CA LEU A 22 -0.95 14.97 -13.25
C LEU A 22 -0.03 15.58 -12.19
N MET A 23 1.27 15.30 -12.26
CA MET A 23 2.25 15.86 -11.33
C MET A 23 2.40 17.38 -11.51
N THR A 24 2.40 17.88 -12.75
CA THR A 24 2.39 19.33 -13.02
C THR A 24 1.13 19.99 -12.48
N MET A 25 -0.06 19.44 -12.77
CA MET A 25 -1.34 19.96 -12.27
C MET A 25 -1.37 20.02 -10.74
N GLU A 26 -0.91 18.95 -10.08
CA GLU A 26 -0.84 18.93 -8.62
C GLU A 26 0.10 20.01 -8.08
N ASN A 27 1.27 20.21 -8.71
CA ASN A 27 2.21 21.24 -8.32
C ASN A 27 1.68 22.67 -8.57
N LEU A 28 0.68 22.85 -9.44
CA LEU A 28 -0.06 24.11 -9.58
C LEU A 28 -1.08 24.29 -8.43
N LEU A 29 -1.69 23.21 -7.94
CA LEU A 29 -2.70 23.28 -6.88
C LEU A 29 -2.11 23.42 -5.47
N VAL A 30 -1.12 22.59 -5.12
CA VAL A 30 -0.63 22.45 -3.75
C VAL A 30 0.90 22.30 -3.70
N PRO A 31 1.56 22.71 -2.60
CA PRO A 31 3.01 22.55 -2.46
C PRO A 31 3.41 21.08 -2.32
N PRO A 32 4.62 20.67 -2.75
CA PRO A 32 5.09 19.29 -2.63
C PRO A 32 5.28 18.91 -1.17
N LEU A 33 4.93 17.69 -0.76
CA LEU A 33 5.01 17.24 0.64
C LEU A 33 6.41 17.51 1.23
N SER A 34 6.47 18.27 2.32
CA SER A 34 7.71 18.59 3.03
C SER A 34 7.37 19.16 4.40
N GLU A 35 8.25 18.96 5.38
CA GLU A 35 8.13 19.54 6.73
C GLU A 35 8.31 21.07 6.72
N LYS A 36 8.95 21.61 5.68
CA LYS A 36 9.18 23.05 5.55
C LYS A 36 7.85 23.76 5.25
N PRO A 37 7.56 24.89 5.94
CA PRO A 37 6.43 25.75 5.60
C PRO A 37 6.46 26.12 4.12
N SER A 38 5.28 26.22 3.50
CA SER A 38 5.17 26.71 2.12
C SER A 38 4.85 28.19 2.10
N ALA A 39 5.52 28.93 1.21
CA ALA A 39 5.13 30.30 0.87
C ALA A 39 4.07 30.36 -0.24
N LYS A 40 3.61 29.20 -0.74
CA LYS A 40 2.64 29.12 -1.82
C LYS A 40 1.27 29.56 -1.31
N LYS A 41 0.67 30.54 -2.00
CA LYS A 41 -0.68 31.03 -1.70
C LYS A 41 -1.73 30.08 -2.29
N PRO A 42 -2.87 29.86 -1.59
CA PRO A 42 -4.00 29.14 -2.16
C PRO A 42 -4.54 29.85 -3.40
N LEU A 43 -4.99 29.06 -4.37
CA LEU A 43 -5.69 29.55 -5.56
C LEU A 43 -7.09 30.05 -5.19
N THR A 44 -7.60 30.98 -5.98
CA THR A 44 -9.00 31.40 -5.96
C THR A 44 -9.91 30.33 -6.56
N ARG A 45 -11.22 30.42 -6.31
CA ARG A 45 -12.21 29.49 -6.86
C ARG A 45 -12.13 29.40 -8.39
N LYS A 46 -12.03 30.55 -9.06
CA LYS A 46 -11.92 30.63 -10.53
C LYS A 46 -10.67 29.96 -11.05
N GLU A 47 -9.52 30.20 -10.41
CA GLU A 47 -8.26 29.55 -10.80
C GLU A 47 -8.32 28.04 -10.61
N LEU A 48 -8.94 27.57 -9.52
CA LEU A 48 -9.15 26.14 -9.29
C LEU A 48 -10.01 25.52 -10.41
N ASP A 49 -11.12 26.16 -10.76
CA ASP A 49 -12.02 25.71 -11.82
C ASP A 49 -11.29 25.63 -13.17
N VAL A 50 -10.40 26.58 -13.47
CA VAL A 50 -9.56 26.56 -14.68
C VAL A 50 -8.61 25.37 -14.69
N VAL A 51 -7.94 25.07 -13.56
CA VAL A 51 -7.03 23.91 -13.47
C VAL A 51 -7.78 22.60 -13.68
N PHE A 52 -8.97 22.43 -13.08
CA PHE A 52 -9.78 21.22 -13.28
C PHE A 52 -10.41 21.14 -14.68
N HIS A 53 -10.70 22.29 -15.30
CA HIS A 53 -11.10 22.33 -16.69
C HIS A 53 -9.98 21.81 -17.61
N TRP A 54 -8.73 22.25 -17.41
CA TRP A 54 -7.57 21.71 -18.14
C TRP A 54 -7.39 20.22 -17.90
N LEU A 55 -7.53 19.76 -16.65
CA LEU A 55 -7.46 18.32 -16.34
C LEU A 55 -8.50 17.51 -17.13
N ARG A 56 -9.73 18.03 -17.26
CA ARG A 56 -10.80 17.38 -18.04
C ARG A 56 -10.49 17.34 -19.53
N VAL A 57 -10.03 18.46 -20.10
CA VAL A 57 -9.67 18.55 -21.53
C VAL A 57 -8.52 17.61 -21.84
N LEU A 58 -7.48 17.59 -21.01
CA LEU A 58 -6.34 16.69 -21.16
C LEU A 58 -6.75 15.23 -20.98
N PHE A 59 -7.62 14.91 -20.01
CA PHE A 59 -8.15 13.55 -19.86
C PHE A 59 -8.83 13.08 -21.15
N ALA A 60 -9.70 13.91 -21.75
CA ALA A 60 -10.37 13.59 -23.00
C ALA A 60 -9.37 13.39 -24.15
N PHE A 61 -8.34 14.24 -24.24
CA PHE A 61 -7.28 14.13 -25.23
C PHE A 61 -6.47 12.82 -25.09
N PHE A 62 -6.04 12.46 -23.87
CA PHE A 62 -5.27 11.25 -23.64
C PHE A 62 -6.12 9.98 -23.79
N ASN A 63 -7.41 10.06 -23.49
CA ASN A 63 -8.34 8.96 -23.73
C ASN A 63 -8.56 8.77 -25.23
N ALA A 64 -8.70 9.86 -26.00
CA ALA A 64 -8.91 9.86 -27.45
C ALA A 64 -9.96 8.81 -27.87
N ARG A 65 -11.11 8.84 -27.19
CA ARG A 65 -12.26 8.02 -27.57
C ARG A 65 -12.98 8.74 -28.70
N ASP A 66 -13.09 8.09 -29.83
CA ASP A 66 -13.85 8.64 -30.95
C ASP A 66 -15.35 8.66 -30.58
N GLU A 67 -15.99 9.82 -30.74
CA GLU A 67 -17.40 10.01 -30.41
C GLU A 67 -18.32 9.28 -31.39
N GLN A 68 -17.89 9.04 -32.63
CA GLN A 68 -18.72 8.40 -33.66
C GLN A 68 -18.55 6.88 -33.73
N SER A 69 -17.31 6.37 -33.70
CA SER A 69 -17.07 4.92 -33.74
C SER A 69 -17.05 4.25 -32.36
N GLY A 70 -16.88 5.04 -31.29
CA GLY A 70 -16.63 4.51 -29.95
C GLY A 70 -15.25 3.87 -29.78
N GLU A 71 -14.39 3.91 -30.79
CA GLU A 71 -13.06 3.31 -30.75
C GLU A 71 -12.14 4.06 -29.77
N GLN A 72 -11.44 3.30 -28.92
CA GLN A 72 -10.46 3.84 -27.98
C GLN A 72 -9.11 3.97 -28.70
N LEU A 73 -8.80 5.16 -29.19
CA LEU A 73 -7.52 5.40 -29.88
C LEU A 73 -6.38 5.78 -28.92
N GLY A 74 -6.70 6.17 -27.69
CA GLY A 74 -5.72 6.57 -26.68
C GLY A 74 -5.61 5.58 -25.52
N VAL A 75 -5.27 6.11 -24.34
CA VAL A 75 -5.11 5.33 -23.12
C VAL A 75 -6.49 5.07 -22.49
N PRO A 76 -6.81 3.82 -22.09
CA PRO A 76 -8.08 3.52 -21.46
C PRO A 76 -8.34 4.37 -20.20
N GLY A 77 -9.59 4.76 -19.99
CA GLY A 77 -9.98 5.62 -18.87
C GLY A 77 -9.61 5.04 -17.50
N GLU A 78 -9.67 3.72 -17.34
CA GLU A 78 -9.27 3.01 -16.12
C GLU A 78 -7.77 3.14 -15.81
N VAL A 79 -6.93 3.27 -16.84
CA VAL A 79 -5.48 3.50 -16.66
C VAL A 79 -5.21 4.97 -16.33
N LEU A 80 -5.98 5.88 -16.94
CA LEU A 80 -5.87 7.32 -16.68
C LEU A 80 -6.35 7.72 -15.28
N LYS A 81 -7.41 7.07 -14.76
CA LYS A 81 -7.92 7.21 -13.39
C LYS A 81 -7.03 6.46 -12.38
N SER A 82 -5.76 6.80 -12.40
CA SER A 82 -4.75 6.27 -11.48
C SER A 82 -4.93 6.84 -10.05
N PRO A 83 -4.26 6.30 -9.02
CA PRO A 83 -4.28 6.87 -7.67
C PRO A 83 -3.97 8.37 -7.65
N LYS A 84 -3.00 8.79 -8.47
CA LYS A 84 -2.60 10.20 -8.59
C LYS A 84 -3.73 11.10 -9.11
N TRP A 85 -4.57 10.56 -9.99
CA TRP A 85 -5.75 11.26 -10.47
C TRP A 85 -6.82 11.36 -9.36
N HIS A 86 -6.99 10.31 -8.56
CA HIS A 86 -7.90 10.33 -7.41
C HIS A 86 -7.43 11.28 -6.31
N ASP A 87 -6.12 11.38 -6.05
CA ASP A 87 -5.54 12.39 -5.17
C ASP A 87 -5.91 13.81 -5.64
N LEU A 88 -5.75 14.11 -6.93
CA LEU A 88 -6.17 15.38 -7.53
C LEU A 88 -7.69 15.61 -7.41
N ALA A 89 -8.51 14.58 -7.65
CA ALA A 89 -9.95 14.69 -7.49
C ALA A 89 -10.33 14.99 -6.02
N SER A 90 -9.65 14.37 -5.06
CA SER A 90 -9.85 14.64 -3.63
C SER A 90 -9.47 16.07 -3.26
N LEU A 91 -8.43 16.63 -3.89
CA LEU A 91 -8.05 18.03 -3.67
C LEU A 91 -9.20 18.97 -4.01
N ASN A 92 -9.98 18.71 -5.07
CA ASN A 92 -11.13 19.54 -5.41
C ASN A 92 -12.16 19.62 -4.27
N PHE A 93 -12.36 18.51 -3.55
CA PHE A 93 -13.30 18.44 -2.43
C PHE A 93 -12.79 19.22 -1.21
N PHE A 94 -11.51 19.05 -0.85
CA PHE A 94 -10.93 19.63 0.37
C PHE A 94 -10.35 21.03 0.21
N TYR A 95 -10.12 21.54 -1.02
CA TYR A 95 -9.30 22.74 -1.25
C TYR A 95 -9.72 23.97 -0.44
N PHE A 96 -11.04 24.19 -0.37
CA PHE A 96 -11.66 25.37 0.25
C PHE A 96 -12.26 25.10 1.63
N GLU A 97 -12.11 23.89 2.17
CA GLU A 97 -12.54 23.57 3.54
C GLU A 97 -11.75 24.41 4.56
N ASP A 98 -12.34 24.71 5.73
CA ASP A 98 -11.64 25.47 6.76
C ASP A 98 -10.52 24.66 7.42
N SER A 99 -9.56 25.35 8.04
CA SER A 99 -8.37 24.70 8.61
C SER A 99 -8.72 23.75 9.76
N HIS A 100 -9.77 24.03 10.54
CA HIS A 100 -10.21 23.14 11.61
C HIS A 100 -10.91 21.90 11.06
N SER A 101 -11.73 22.03 10.00
CA SER A 101 -12.34 20.90 9.28
C SER A 101 -11.27 19.96 8.73
N LEU A 102 -10.27 20.51 8.04
CA LEU A 102 -9.14 19.75 7.52
C LEU A 102 -8.33 19.04 8.61
N ILE A 103 -8.05 19.71 9.73
CA ILE A 103 -7.35 19.10 10.87
C ILE A 103 -8.13 17.92 11.43
N ARG A 104 -9.44 18.08 11.68
CA ARG A 104 -10.29 17.01 12.18
C ARG A 104 -10.34 15.83 11.21
N GLU A 105 -10.42 16.10 9.91
CA GLU A 105 -10.47 15.04 8.92
C GLU A 105 -9.14 14.29 8.81
N SER A 106 -8.01 15.01 8.83
CA SER A 106 -6.69 14.38 8.91
C SER A 106 -6.56 13.51 10.17
N GLU A 107 -6.99 14.00 11.34
CA GLU A 107 -6.98 13.22 12.58
C GLU A 107 -7.83 11.95 12.47
N ARG A 108 -9.02 12.03 11.89
CA ARG A 108 -9.87 10.87 11.59
C ARG A 108 -9.12 9.87 10.71
N MET A 109 -8.56 10.32 9.58
CA MET A 109 -7.81 9.45 8.66
C MET A 109 -6.62 8.77 9.34
N ALA A 110 -5.83 9.49 10.13
CA ALA A 110 -4.71 8.91 10.86
C ALA A 110 -5.14 7.92 11.94
N SER A 111 -6.27 8.17 12.62
CA SER A 111 -6.83 7.23 13.60
C SER A 111 -7.27 5.93 12.92
N THR A 112 -7.96 6.02 11.78
CA THR A 112 -8.35 4.88 10.95
C THR A 112 -7.12 4.12 10.46
N ALA A 113 -6.11 4.82 9.95
CA ALA A 113 -4.86 4.20 9.49
C ALA A 113 -4.12 3.47 10.62
N ALA A 114 -4.07 4.06 11.82
CA ALA A 114 -3.46 3.43 12.98
C ALA A 114 -4.24 2.17 13.42
N GLN A 115 -5.57 2.21 13.42
CA GLN A 115 -6.41 1.05 13.72
C GLN A 115 -6.19 -0.07 12.69
N LEU A 116 -6.16 0.25 11.40
CA LEU A 116 -5.89 -0.72 10.34
C LEU A 116 -4.49 -1.34 10.48
N ALA A 117 -3.48 -0.54 10.83
CA ALA A 117 -2.12 -1.03 11.08
C ALA A 117 -2.07 -2.00 12.28
N GLN A 118 -2.77 -1.69 13.37
CA GLN A 118 -2.87 -2.58 14.54
C GLN A 118 -3.61 -3.89 14.21
N GLN A 119 -4.72 -3.80 13.47
CA GLN A 119 -5.47 -4.98 13.03
C GLN A 119 -4.64 -5.88 12.10
N ALA A 120 -3.82 -5.28 11.23
CA ALA A 120 -2.94 -6.03 10.34
C ALA A 120 -1.87 -6.83 11.10
N LEU A 121 -1.33 -6.26 12.19
CA LEU A 121 -0.39 -6.96 13.09
C LEU A 121 -1.07 -8.14 13.80
N GLN A 122 -2.26 -7.94 14.37
CA GLN A 122 -3.00 -8.98 15.11
C GLN A 122 -3.50 -10.13 14.22
N ARG A 123 -4.00 -9.81 13.01
CA ARG A 123 -4.44 -10.84 12.04
C ARG A 123 -3.30 -11.76 11.60
N GLN A 124 -2.05 -11.31 11.71
CA GLN A 124 -0.92 -12.11 11.27
C GLN A 124 -0.30 -12.96 12.38
N ASP A 125 -0.45 -12.58 13.64
CA ASP A 125 -0.09 -13.41 14.80
C ASP A 125 -1.01 -14.62 14.95
N THR A 126 -2.32 -14.42 14.76
CA THR A 126 -3.32 -15.51 14.86
C THR A 126 -3.13 -16.62 13.82
N LEU A 127 -2.53 -16.33 12.66
CA LEU A 127 -2.19 -17.35 11.67
C LEU A 127 -0.90 -18.12 12.00
N GLN A 128 0.07 -17.49 12.68
CA GLN A 128 1.31 -18.14 13.11
C GLN A 128 1.07 -19.00 14.36
N ASN A 129 0.23 -18.53 15.28
CA ASN A 129 -0.06 -19.24 16.53
C ASN A 129 -0.97 -20.48 16.35
N ARG A 130 -1.47 -20.74 15.13
CA ARG A 130 -2.12 -22.01 14.77
C ARG A 130 -1.14 -23.11 14.34
N MET A 131 0.16 -22.82 14.22
CA MET A 131 1.19 -23.79 13.83
C MET A 131 2.03 -24.26 15.03
N SER A 132 1.75 -23.77 16.23
CA SER A 132 2.50 -24.02 17.48
C SER A 132 1.70 -24.85 18.51
N ALA A 133 0.81 -25.74 18.05
CA ALA A 133 0.30 -26.80 18.92
C ALA A 133 1.17 -28.06 18.74
N PRO A 134 1.98 -28.47 19.73
CA PRO A 134 2.60 -29.79 19.68
C PRO A 134 1.50 -30.84 19.68
N ALA A 135 1.60 -31.83 18.80
CA ALA A 135 0.78 -33.03 18.87
C ALA A 135 1.10 -33.71 20.21
N SER A 136 0.24 -33.53 21.22
CA SER A 136 0.33 -34.29 22.46
C SER A 136 0.12 -35.75 22.14
N PHE A 137 1.22 -36.51 22.14
CA PHE A 137 1.28 -37.94 21.94
C PHE A 137 0.71 -38.64 23.18
N GLY A 138 -0.62 -38.69 23.27
CA GLY A 138 -1.34 -39.47 24.28
C GLY A 138 -1.60 -40.88 23.77
N ALA A 139 -0.59 -41.75 23.85
CA ALA A 139 -0.79 -43.19 23.71
C ALA A 139 -1.44 -43.72 25.00
N SER A 140 -2.72 -44.09 24.94
CA SER A 140 -3.34 -44.96 25.94
C SER A 140 -3.85 -46.22 25.24
N MET A 141 -3.10 -47.29 25.46
CA MET A 141 -3.42 -48.67 25.11
C MET A 141 -4.64 -49.13 25.94
N GLY A 142 -5.67 -49.71 25.32
CA GLY A 142 -6.82 -50.24 26.08
C GLY A 142 -8.07 -50.57 25.28
N ASN A 143 -7.99 -51.67 24.53
CA ASN A 143 -9.00 -52.64 24.10
C ASN A 143 -10.54 -52.37 24.16
N VAL A 144 -11.21 -52.96 23.15
CA VAL A 144 -12.62 -53.42 23.02
C VAL A 144 -13.66 -52.46 22.45
N GLY A 145 -14.25 -52.84 21.31
CA GLY A 145 -15.61 -52.43 20.91
C GLY A 145 -15.77 -52.06 19.44
N ALA A 146 -16.11 -53.06 18.61
CA ALA A 146 -16.57 -52.88 17.25
C ALA A 146 -17.81 -51.94 17.19
N PHE A 147 -17.88 -51.05 16.20
CA PHE A 147 -18.97 -51.06 15.21
C PHE A 147 -18.69 -50.10 14.06
N ALA A 148 -19.11 -50.54 12.88
CA ALA A 148 -18.88 -49.96 11.58
C ALA A 148 -19.44 -48.54 11.42
N SER A 149 -18.69 -47.66 10.76
CA SER A 149 -19.20 -46.90 9.61
C SER A 149 -18.10 -46.03 9.01
N MET A 150 -18.18 -45.89 7.69
CA MET A 150 -17.59 -44.81 6.91
C MET A 150 -16.10 -44.93 6.62
N GLY A 151 -15.83 -45.74 5.59
CA GLY A 151 -15.21 -45.25 4.36
C GLY A 151 -14.00 -44.34 4.52
N THR A 152 -12.88 -44.87 4.03
CA THR A 152 -11.61 -44.24 3.67
C THR A 152 -11.74 -42.93 2.88
N ILE A 153 -12.35 -41.89 3.46
CA ILE A 153 -12.13 -40.52 3.04
C ILE A 153 -10.78 -40.14 3.67
N LYS A 154 -9.71 -40.69 3.08
CA LYS A 154 -8.48 -39.93 2.93
C LYS A 154 -8.92 -38.62 2.31
N ARG A 155 -9.22 -37.60 3.13
CA ARG A 155 -9.42 -36.23 2.68
C ARG A 155 -8.20 -35.97 1.80
N GLY A 156 -8.45 -35.94 0.49
CA GLY A 156 -7.43 -35.72 -0.50
C GLY A 156 -6.62 -34.53 -0.01
N LYS A 157 -5.30 -34.68 -0.11
CA LYS A 157 -4.36 -33.58 0.02
C LYS A 157 -5.07 -32.34 -0.51
N SER A 158 -5.29 -31.34 0.33
CA SER A 158 -5.78 -30.03 -0.10
C SER A 158 -4.69 -29.40 -0.97
N ILE A 159 -4.50 -29.95 -2.16
CA ILE A 159 -3.68 -29.43 -3.25
C ILE A 159 -4.65 -28.55 -4.03
N MET A 160 -5.02 -27.41 -3.46
CA MET A 160 -5.53 -26.31 -4.27
C MET A 160 -5.47 -24.97 -3.54
N MET A 161 -4.29 -24.66 -3.00
CA MET A 161 -3.81 -23.29 -3.00
C MET A 161 -2.46 -23.29 -3.69
N SER A 162 -2.46 -23.68 -4.97
CA SER A 162 -1.32 -23.35 -5.80
C SER A 162 -1.21 -21.83 -5.79
N ARG A 163 -0.04 -21.35 -5.37
CA ARG A 163 0.37 -19.96 -5.40
C ARG A 163 0.55 -19.57 -6.86
N ASN A 164 -0.55 -19.53 -7.61
CA ASN A 164 -0.56 -19.15 -9.01
C ASN A 164 -0.14 -17.67 -9.04
N LEU A 165 0.92 -17.33 -9.78
CA LEU A 165 1.35 -15.93 -9.93
C LEU A 165 0.18 -15.03 -10.35
N GLY A 166 -0.81 -15.58 -11.07
CA GLY A 166 -2.06 -14.92 -11.41
C GLY A 166 -2.96 -14.59 -10.20
N THR A 167 -3.12 -15.47 -9.22
CA THR A 167 -3.92 -15.18 -8.01
C THR A 167 -3.19 -14.21 -7.09
N MET A 168 -1.87 -14.30 -6.99
CA MET A 168 -1.06 -13.30 -6.28
C MET A 168 -1.11 -11.93 -6.97
N ARG A 169 -1.06 -11.87 -8.31
CA ARG A 169 -1.22 -10.63 -9.08
C ARG A 169 -2.60 -10.03 -8.88
N LYS A 170 -3.67 -10.83 -8.97
CA LYS A 170 -5.05 -10.37 -8.72
C LYS A 170 -5.25 -9.90 -7.29
N ALA A 171 -4.70 -10.60 -6.30
CA ALA A 171 -4.77 -10.17 -4.89
C ALA A 171 -3.99 -8.87 -4.65
N LYS A 172 -2.79 -8.73 -5.26
CA LYS A 172 -1.98 -7.51 -5.17
C LYS A 172 -2.63 -6.34 -5.90
N GLU A 173 -3.27 -6.60 -7.04
CA GLU A 173 -4.02 -5.61 -7.81
C GLU A 173 -5.30 -5.19 -7.10
N ALA A 174 -6.06 -6.12 -6.51
CA ALA A 174 -7.23 -5.81 -5.70
C ALA A 174 -6.86 -4.98 -4.47
N LYS A 175 -5.80 -5.37 -3.75
CA LYS A 175 -5.27 -4.58 -2.63
C LYS A 175 -4.79 -3.21 -3.10
N ARG A 176 -4.15 -3.14 -4.27
CA ARG A 176 -3.72 -1.87 -4.86
C ARG A 176 -4.93 -1.01 -5.18
N ARG A 177 -6.01 -1.58 -5.76
CA ARG A 177 -7.28 -0.92 -6.13
C ARG A 177 -8.04 -0.37 -4.92
N GLU A 178 -8.13 -1.16 -3.86
CA GLU A 178 -8.72 -0.75 -2.58
C GLU A 178 -7.97 0.46 -2.00
N ALA A 179 -6.64 0.41 -1.99
CA ALA A 179 -5.80 1.54 -1.56
C ALA A 179 -5.85 2.77 -2.50
N GLN A 180 -6.46 2.69 -3.68
CA GLN A 180 -6.66 3.87 -4.57
C GLN A 180 -7.97 4.59 -4.28
N ALA A 181 -8.89 3.96 -3.54
CA ALA A 181 -10.22 4.52 -3.27
C ALA A 181 -10.24 5.43 -2.04
N ASP A 182 -9.27 5.28 -1.13
CA ASP A 182 -9.21 6.09 0.09
C ASP A 182 -8.54 7.44 -0.18
N PRO A 183 -9.18 8.57 0.22
CA PRO A 183 -8.55 9.88 0.16
C PRO A 183 -7.26 9.90 0.98
N SER A 184 -6.18 10.41 0.38
CA SER A 184 -4.88 10.44 1.05
C SER A 184 -4.77 11.61 2.03
N ASP A 185 -4.47 11.33 3.30
CA ASP A 185 -4.14 12.31 4.35
C ASP A 185 -3.05 13.31 3.90
N ASP A 186 -2.16 12.86 3.00
CA ASP A 186 -1.11 13.70 2.44
C ASP A 186 -1.65 14.88 1.63
N MET A 187 -2.83 14.77 1.00
CA MET A 187 -3.47 15.88 0.28
C MET A 187 -3.94 16.95 1.24
N ILE A 188 -4.56 16.55 2.36
CA ILE A 188 -5.02 17.46 3.41
C ILE A 188 -3.83 18.20 4.03
N MET A 189 -2.77 17.48 4.40
CA MET A 189 -1.55 18.09 4.96
C MET A 189 -0.93 19.11 3.99
N ARG A 190 -0.96 18.86 2.69
CA ARG A 190 -0.44 19.80 1.68
C ARG A 190 -1.30 21.04 1.53
N ILE A 191 -2.63 20.94 1.67
CA ILE A 191 -3.51 22.11 1.71
C ILE A 191 -3.21 22.96 2.95
N LEU A 192 -3.11 22.32 4.13
CA LEU A 192 -2.78 22.97 5.39
C LEU A 192 -1.43 23.69 5.34
N ARG A 193 -0.47 23.22 4.52
CA ARG A 193 0.84 23.88 4.36
C ARG A 193 0.80 25.23 3.67
N MET A 194 -0.28 25.58 2.98
CA MET A 194 -0.50 26.91 2.43
C MET A 194 -1.13 27.86 3.47
N ARG A 195 -1.37 27.39 4.70
CA ARG A 195 -2.10 28.10 5.74
C ARG A 195 -1.23 28.27 6.99
N PRO A 196 -0.86 29.50 7.36
CA PRO A 196 0.09 29.74 8.45
C PRO A 196 -0.41 29.23 9.81
N GLU A 197 -1.73 29.25 10.05
CA GLU A 197 -2.35 28.80 11.29
C GLU A 197 -2.17 27.29 11.57
N ALA A 198 -1.94 26.48 10.53
CA ALA A 198 -1.78 25.03 10.66
C ALA A 198 -0.33 24.58 10.94
N THR A 199 0.61 25.52 11.04
CA THR A 199 2.06 25.21 11.14
C THR A 199 2.40 24.31 12.33
N GLN A 200 1.80 24.57 13.50
CA GLN A 200 2.08 23.76 14.70
C GLN A 200 1.53 22.34 14.57
N TYR A 201 0.31 22.22 14.06
CA TYR A 201 -0.31 20.94 13.78
C TYR A 201 0.54 20.10 12.81
N LEU A 202 0.97 20.68 11.69
CA LEU A 202 1.78 20.00 10.68
C LEU A 202 3.09 19.44 11.25
N LYS A 203 3.77 20.19 12.12
CA LYS A 203 5.00 19.72 12.79
C LYS A 203 4.74 18.48 13.65
N GLU A 204 3.71 18.51 14.49
CA GLU A 204 3.37 17.35 15.33
C GLU A 204 2.92 16.16 14.48
N ARG A 205 2.18 16.41 13.40
CA ARG A 205 1.72 15.35 12.48
C ARG A 205 2.84 14.69 11.70
N HIS A 206 3.80 15.46 11.19
CA HIS A 206 4.99 14.89 10.56
C HIS A 206 5.75 13.99 11.56
N ARG A 207 5.95 14.46 12.79
CA ARG A 207 6.58 13.68 13.86
C ARG A 207 5.78 12.42 14.22
N GLN A 208 4.45 12.51 14.28
CA GLN A 208 3.57 11.38 14.53
C GLN A 208 3.70 10.32 13.42
N LYS A 209 3.69 10.76 12.15
CA LYS A 209 3.82 9.88 10.98
C LYS A 209 5.21 9.23 10.92
N GLU A 210 6.27 9.96 11.24
CA GLU A 210 7.64 9.44 11.32
C GLU A 210 7.76 8.36 12.41
N ARG A 211 7.21 8.60 13.61
CA ARG A 211 7.17 7.61 14.70
C ARG A 211 6.40 6.35 14.29
N GLN A 212 5.25 6.49 13.62
CA GLN A 212 4.47 5.36 13.13
C GLN A 212 5.24 4.56 12.07
N ALA A 213 5.90 5.24 11.14
CA ALA A 213 6.73 4.60 10.12
C ALA A 213 7.93 3.87 10.73
N ALA A 214 8.62 4.47 11.70
CA ALA A 214 9.73 3.86 12.42
C ALA A 214 9.27 2.63 13.23
N ALA A 215 8.13 2.72 13.93
CA ALA A 215 7.55 1.59 14.67
C ALA A 215 7.15 0.44 13.73
N ALA A 216 6.53 0.75 12.59
CA ALA A 216 6.18 -0.25 11.58
C ALA A 216 7.43 -0.91 10.97
N ALA A 217 8.47 -0.12 10.66
CA ALA A 217 9.74 -0.64 10.14
C ALA A 217 10.46 -1.52 11.18
N ALA A 218 10.50 -1.11 12.45
CA ALA A 218 11.06 -1.90 13.53
C ALA A 218 10.33 -3.24 13.71
N ALA A 219 8.99 -3.25 13.66
CA ALA A 219 8.19 -4.47 13.73
C ALA A 219 8.50 -5.45 12.58
N LEU A 220 8.73 -4.92 11.37
CA LEU A 220 9.15 -5.75 10.22
C LEU A 220 10.56 -6.32 10.40
N ILE A 221 11.50 -5.55 10.93
CA ILE A 221 12.87 -6.03 11.19
C ILE A 221 12.87 -7.14 12.22
N VAL A 222 12.20 -6.95 13.37
CA VAL A 222 12.08 -7.96 14.44
C VAL A 222 11.51 -9.26 13.90
N ARG A 223 10.48 -9.17 13.05
CA ARG A 223 9.91 -10.35 12.40
C ARG A 223 10.91 -11.06 11.48
N ASN A 224 11.60 -10.31 10.61
CA ASN A 224 12.57 -10.89 9.69
C ASN A 224 13.72 -11.56 10.45
N SER A 225 14.16 -10.98 11.57
CA SER A 225 15.17 -11.61 12.43
C SER A 225 14.67 -12.86 13.15
N VAL A 226 13.40 -12.90 13.61
CA VAL A 226 12.81 -14.11 14.21
C VAL A 226 12.74 -15.26 13.21
N VAL A 227 12.33 -15.00 11.97
CA VAL A 227 12.27 -16.02 10.91
C VAL A 227 13.67 -16.54 10.55
N GLN A 228 14.68 -15.66 10.48
CA GLN A 228 16.06 -16.06 10.20
C GLN A 228 16.70 -16.85 11.35
N GLY A 229 16.43 -16.47 12.61
CA GLY A 229 16.93 -17.19 13.79
C GLY A 229 16.41 -18.63 13.88
N TRP A 230 15.18 -18.89 13.42
CA TRP A 230 14.65 -20.25 13.28
C TRP A 230 15.31 -21.04 12.15
N GLN A 231 15.69 -20.38 11.05
CA GLN A 231 16.37 -21.02 9.92
C GLN A 231 17.82 -21.43 10.25
N THR A 232 18.51 -20.69 11.11
CA THR A 232 19.89 -20.99 11.53
C THR A 232 20.00 -21.81 12.82
N GLY A 233 18.97 -21.80 13.67
CA GLY A 233 18.96 -22.50 14.97
C GLY A 233 18.63 -24.00 14.93
N LEU A 234 18.10 -24.53 13.83
CA LEU A 234 17.72 -25.96 13.68
C LEU A 234 18.73 -26.79 12.89
N GLY A 235 19.90 -26.23 12.55
CA GLY A 235 20.92 -26.89 11.72
C GLY A 235 22.26 -27.17 12.40
N ASN A 236 22.50 -26.79 13.66
CA ASN A 236 23.84 -26.89 14.26
C ASN A 236 23.86 -27.30 15.75
N ALA A 237 22.93 -28.17 16.16
CA ALA A 237 22.96 -28.83 17.48
C ALA A 237 23.45 -30.29 17.41
N ALA A 238 24.26 -30.63 16.40
CA ALA A 238 24.95 -31.91 16.33
C ALA A 238 26.25 -31.75 15.52
N THR A 239 27.39 -31.72 16.22
CA THR A 239 28.80 -32.00 15.82
C THR A 239 29.81 -30.89 16.12
N GLY A 240 30.91 -31.28 16.78
CA GLY A 240 32.12 -30.47 17.01
C GLY A 240 32.25 -29.96 18.45
N GLN A 241 32.41 -30.80 19.46
CA GLN A 241 33.65 -31.56 19.76
C GLN A 241 34.88 -30.65 19.90
N LEU A 242 35.19 -30.34 21.17
CA LEU A 242 36.49 -30.06 21.76
C LEU A 242 37.69 -29.93 20.79
N GLY A 243 38.15 -28.68 20.59
CA GLY A 243 39.45 -28.37 19.97
C GLY A 243 40.24 -27.37 20.80
N ARG A 244 40.83 -27.85 21.91
CA ARG A 244 41.83 -27.12 22.70
C ARG A 244 43.13 -26.97 21.89
N LYS A 245 43.76 -25.79 22.04
CA LYS A 245 45.19 -25.46 21.85
C LYS A 245 45.75 -25.53 20.42
N ASN A 246 46.24 -24.40 19.93
CA ASN A 246 47.69 -24.11 19.90
C ASN A 246 47.96 -22.68 19.38
N LEU A 247 48.63 -21.89 20.21
CA LEU A 247 49.39 -20.70 19.80
C LEU A 247 50.78 -21.16 19.34
N PRO A 248 51.41 -20.53 18.33
CA PRO A 248 52.85 -20.55 18.21
C PRO A 248 53.44 -19.30 18.87
N ARG A 249 54.36 -19.51 19.81
CA ARG A 249 55.35 -18.52 20.25
C ARG A 249 56.71 -19.08 19.82
N ARG A 250 57.41 -18.32 18.97
CA ARG A 250 58.81 -18.41 18.52
C ARG A 250 59.37 -19.78 18.15
#